data_AF-A0A2G2ZYN8-F1
#
_entry.id   AF-A0A2G2ZYN8-F1
#
_cell.length_a   1.000
_cell.length_b   1.000
_cell.length_c   1.000
_cell.angle_alpha   90.00
_cell.angle_beta   90.00
_cell.angle_gamma   90.00
#
_symmetry.space_group_name_H-M   'P 1'
#
loop_
_entity.id
_entity.type
_entity.pdbx_description
1 polymer ?
#
loop_
_entity_poly.entity_id
_entity_poly.type
_entity_poly.pdbx_seq_one_letter_code
_entity_poly.pdbx_strand_id
1 'polypeptide(L)'
;MMLKELLWKINSGYSNMWWDNWSGLGALANYIPNIGRNVKLPVKYSFSHGIWESQKIKDIFSVTLASQLYQVNIGNADHDDDPVWIDTHDGKFSSKPVWHIVRHKKTIINQDLGKLWHKDIPFNEVVTSIGINSNGTCYCC
;
A
#
# COMPACT_ATOMS: atom_id res chain seq x y z
N MET A 1 -6.74 4.14 -9.42
CA MET A 1 -7.31 4.30 -8.07
C MET A 1 -6.95 3.05 -7.29
N MET A 2 -6.02 3.13 -6.34
CA MET A 2 -5.56 1.95 -5.59
C MET A 2 -6.59 1.50 -4.55
N LEU A 3 -6.60 0.20 -4.26
CA LEU A 3 -7.60 -0.46 -3.42
C LEU A 3 -7.43 -0.01 -1.97
N LYS A 4 -8.44 0.66 -1.40
CA LYS A 4 -8.49 0.98 0.04
C LYS A 4 -8.35 -0.25 0.95
N GLU A 5 -8.69 -1.42 0.43
CA GLU A 5 -8.67 -2.68 1.18
C GLU A 5 -7.26 -3.30 1.31
N LEU A 6 -6.25 -2.74 0.63
CA LEU A 6 -4.85 -3.17 0.75
C LEU A 6 -4.10 -2.17 1.64
N LEU A 7 -3.55 -2.65 2.75
CA LEU A 7 -2.71 -1.91 3.70
C LEU A 7 -1.25 -2.36 3.53
N TRP A 8 -0.32 -1.41 3.42
CA TRP A 8 1.11 -1.70 3.47
C TRP A 8 1.61 -1.58 4.91
N LYS A 9 2.02 -2.70 5.51
CA LYS A 9 2.74 -2.68 6.80
C LYS A 9 4.16 -2.19 6.55
N ILE A 10 4.52 -1.11 7.23
CA ILE A 10 5.82 -0.48 7.06
C ILE A 10 6.89 -1.26 7.81
N ASN A 11 7.91 -1.69 7.08
CA ASN A 11 9.16 -2.30 7.54
C ASN A 11 10.32 -1.38 7.10
N SER A 12 10.93 -1.65 5.94
CA SER A 12 11.98 -0.80 5.35
C SER A 12 11.51 0.56 4.83
N GLY A 13 10.20 0.76 4.63
CA GLY A 13 9.59 2.04 4.28
C GLY A 13 9.78 2.46 2.82
N TYR A 14 9.92 1.51 1.90
CA TYR A 14 9.97 1.79 0.46
C TYR A 14 8.60 2.08 -0.17
N SER A 15 7.52 1.82 0.55
CA SER A 15 6.16 2.24 0.20
C SER A 15 6.13 3.73 -0.12
N ASN A 16 5.30 4.10 -1.09
CA ASN A 16 5.12 5.48 -1.51
C ASN A 16 4.29 6.26 -0.48
N MET A 17 4.82 7.39 -0.03
CA MET A 17 4.19 8.27 0.95
C MET A 17 2.75 8.65 0.60
N TRP A 18 2.50 8.90 -0.69
CA TRP A 18 1.27 9.56 -1.15
C TRP A 18 0.24 8.58 -1.67
N TRP A 19 0.71 7.57 -2.40
CA TRP A 19 -0.16 6.69 -3.16
C TRP A 19 -0.47 5.41 -2.40
N ASP A 20 0.52 4.83 -1.71
CA ASP A 20 0.34 3.58 -0.99
C ASP A 20 -0.46 3.79 0.29
N ASN A 21 -1.39 2.87 0.56
CA ASN A 21 -2.17 2.90 1.78
C ASN A 21 -1.37 2.26 2.91
N TRP A 22 -0.39 2.97 3.44
CA TRP A 22 0.39 2.52 4.59
C TRP A 22 -0.17 3.03 5.93
N SER A 23 -0.99 4.07 5.89
CA SER A 23 -1.62 4.68 7.08
C SER A 23 -2.95 4.05 7.47
N GLY A 24 -3.52 3.19 6.63
CA GLY A 24 -4.89 2.68 6.78
C GLY A 24 -5.99 3.68 6.41
N LEU A 25 -5.62 4.90 6.00
CA LEU A 25 -6.57 5.94 5.57
C LEU A 25 -6.81 5.92 4.05
N GLY A 26 -6.13 5.04 3.32
CA GLY A 26 -6.00 5.09 1.87
C GLY A 26 -4.85 6.00 1.43
N ALA A 27 -4.81 6.32 0.14
CA ALA A 27 -3.80 7.21 -0.43
C ALA A 27 -3.89 8.61 0.23
N LEU A 28 -2.83 9.02 0.93
CA LEU A 28 -2.74 10.33 1.59
C LEU A 28 -2.82 11.49 0.59
N ALA A 29 -2.50 11.22 -0.67
CA ALA A 29 -2.69 12.15 -1.78
C ALA A 29 -4.10 12.75 -1.89
N ASN A 30 -5.12 12.00 -1.47
CA ASN A 30 -6.51 12.45 -1.54
C ASN A 30 -6.86 13.47 -0.45
N TYR A 31 -6.03 13.58 0.59
CA TYR A 31 -6.29 14.41 1.77
C TYR A 31 -5.46 15.70 1.76
N ILE A 32 -4.46 15.80 0.88
CA ILE A 32 -3.51 16.92 0.86
C ILE A 32 -3.56 17.57 -0.53
N PRO A 33 -4.10 18.79 -0.65
CA PRO A 33 -4.07 19.51 -1.91
C PRO A 33 -2.62 19.91 -2.25
N ASN A 34 -2.24 19.82 -3.54
CA ASN A 34 -0.91 20.20 -4.02
C ASN A 34 0.26 19.50 -3.32
N ILE A 35 0.19 18.17 -3.21
CA ILE A 35 1.35 17.32 -2.89
C ILE A 35 2.51 17.79 -3.78
N GLY A 36 3.57 18.33 -3.18
CA GLY A 36 4.67 18.93 -3.92
C GLY A 36 5.36 17.98 -4.91
N ARG A 37 6.38 18.49 -5.62
CA ARG A 37 7.02 17.85 -6.79
C ARG A 37 7.58 16.43 -6.60
N ASN A 38 7.63 15.87 -5.39
CA ASN A 38 8.19 14.54 -5.14
C ASN A 38 7.11 13.46 -5.00
N VAL A 39 6.49 13.11 -6.13
CA VAL A 39 5.48 12.03 -6.22
C VAL A 39 6.04 10.63 -5.92
N LYS A 40 7.36 10.47 -5.86
CA LYS A 40 8.05 9.20 -5.57
C LYS A 40 8.59 9.13 -4.14
N LEU A 41 8.23 10.06 -3.26
CA LEU A 41 8.74 10.13 -1.88
C LEU A 41 8.44 8.81 -1.14
N PRO A 42 9.47 8.05 -0.72
CA PRO A 42 9.28 6.87 0.12
C PRO A 42 9.00 7.22 1.58
N VAL A 43 8.26 6.37 2.29
CA VAL A 43 7.91 6.54 3.71
C VAL A 43 9.14 6.56 4.63
N LYS A 44 10.21 5.84 4.29
CA LYS A 44 11.46 5.76 5.07
C LYS A 44 12.13 7.10 5.35
N TYR A 45 11.81 8.14 4.57
CA TYR A 45 12.35 9.46 4.84
C TYR A 45 11.73 10.12 6.07
N SER A 46 10.59 9.61 6.57
CA SER A 46 9.83 10.17 7.69
C SER A 46 10.04 9.46 9.03
N PHE A 47 10.89 8.44 9.08
CA PHE A 47 11.24 7.75 10.33
C PHE A 47 12.74 7.42 10.37
N SER A 48 13.27 7.15 11.56
CA SER A 48 14.60 6.59 11.75
C SER A 48 14.60 5.62 12.94
N HIS A 49 15.40 4.57 12.88
CA HIS A 49 15.51 3.57 13.96
C HIS A 49 14.15 3.00 14.43
N GLY A 50 13.22 2.79 13.49
CA GLY A 50 11.87 2.29 13.80
C GLY A 50 10.93 3.30 14.46
N ILE A 51 11.30 4.59 14.51
CA ILE A 51 10.52 5.64 15.20
C ILE A 51 10.25 6.79 14.24
N TRP A 52 8.99 7.26 14.23
CA TRP A 52 8.58 8.42 13.44
C TRP A 52 9.34 9.69 13.83
N GLU A 53 9.89 10.36 12.83
CA GLU A 53 10.55 11.65 13.01
C GLU A 53 9.50 12.75 13.07
N SER A 54 9.18 13.19 14.29
CA SER A 54 8.07 14.11 14.55
C SER A 54 8.14 15.40 13.72
N GLN A 55 9.33 15.95 13.52
CA GLN A 55 9.49 17.18 12.74
C GLN A 55 9.13 16.93 11.27
N LYS A 56 9.66 15.86 10.67
CA LYS A 56 9.41 15.52 9.26
C LYS A 56 7.95 15.22 8.97
N ILE A 57 7.24 14.60 9.93
CA ILE A 57 5.80 14.36 9.83
C ILE A 57 5.03 15.68 9.92
N LYS A 58 5.35 16.55 10.87
CA LYS A 58 4.67 17.85 11.06
C LYS A 58 4.94 18.85 9.93
N ASP A 59 6.08 18.73 9.25
CA ASP A 59 6.41 19.56 8.08
C ASP A 59 5.51 19.23 6.87
N ILE A 60 4.96 18.02 6.83
CA ILE A 60 4.16 17.50 5.71
C ILE A 60 2.67 17.48 6.04
N PHE A 61 2.32 17.09 7.26
CA PHE A 61 0.96 16.74 7.65
C PHE A 61 0.41 17.68 8.73
N SER A 62 -0.90 17.94 8.68
CA SER A 62 -1.59 18.67 9.75
C SER A 62 -1.46 17.93 11.10
N VAL A 63 -1.58 18.66 12.21
CA VAL A 63 -1.46 18.08 13.57
C VAL A 63 -2.42 16.90 13.78
N THR A 64 -3.65 17.01 13.26
CA THR A 64 -4.66 15.96 13.37
C THR A 64 -4.29 14.71 12.57
N LEU A 65 -3.71 14.85 11.38
CA LEU A 65 -3.29 13.71 10.59
C LEU A 65 -2.01 13.10 11.17
N ALA A 66 -1.06 13.92 11.61
CA ALA A 66 0.17 13.48 12.24
C ALA A 66 -0.08 12.58 13.47
N SER A 67 -1.06 12.92 14.31
CA SER A 67 -1.39 12.09 15.49
C SER A 67 -1.88 10.68 15.12
N GLN A 68 -2.57 10.54 13.98
CA GLN A 68 -2.97 9.24 13.44
C GLN A 68 -1.77 8.48 12.87
N LEU A 69 -0.88 9.17 12.14
CA LEU A 69 0.30 8.55 11.53
C LEU A 69 1.27 7.98 12.59
N TYR A 70 1.39 8.64 13.74
CA TYR A 70 2.22 8.12 14.84
C TYR A 70 1.72 6.78 15.42
N GLN A 71 0.47 6.39 15.17
CA GLN A 71 -0.08 5.09 15.58
C GLN A 71 0.33 3.95 14.64
N VAL A 72 0.89 4.26 13.47
CA VAL A 72 1.36 3.25 12.53
C VAL A 72 2.65 2.64 13.08
N ASN A 73 2.64 1.34 13.34
CA ASN A 73 3.83 0.63 13.77
C ASN A 73 4.83 0.48 12.62
N ILE A 74 6.11 0.74 12.92
CA ILE A 74 7.22 0.46 12.01
C ILE A 74 7.86 -0.86 12.47
N GLY A 75 7.91 -1.82 11.55
CA GLY A 75 8.49 -3.14 11.77
C GLY A 75 10.01 -3.16 11.58
N ASN A 76 10.52 -4.31 11.12
CA ASN A 76 11.96 -4.51 10.98
C ASN A 76 12.47 -3.92 9.65
N ALA A 77 13.44 -3.01 9.73
CA ALA A 77 14.04 -2.37 8.56
C ALA A 77 14.74 -3.35 7.59
N ASP A 78 15.08 -4.56 8.03
CA ASP A 78 15.69 -5.60 7.18
C ASP A 78 14.67 -6.32 6.29
N HIS A 79 13.37 -6.05 6.46
CA HIS A 79 12.30 -6.67 5.68
C HIS A 79 11.66 -5.68 4.70
N ASP A 80 11.17 -6.20 3.58
CA ASP A 80 10.33 -5.43 2.65
C ASP A 80 9.00 -5.04 3.32
N ASP A 81 8.38 -3.96 2.85
CA ASP A 81 7.04 -3.59 3.31
C ASP A 81 6.02 -4.66 2.88
N ASP A 82 5.12 -5.06 3.79
CA ASP A 82 4.24 -6.20 3.57
C ASP A 82 2.82 -5.76 3.19
N PRO A 83 2.24 -6.27 2.09
CA PRO A 83 0.85 -6.04 1.75
C PRO A 83 -0.09 -6.88 2.62
N VAL A 84 -1.12 -6.27 3.19
CA VAL A 84 -2.13 -6.88 4.07
C VAL A 84 -3.53 -6.48 3.63
N TRP A 85 -4.48 -7.43 3.57
CA TRP A 85 -5.88 -7.08 3.35
C TRP A 85 -6.55 -6.65 4.64
N ILE A 86 -7.23 -5.52 4.60
CA ILE A 86 -7.99 -4.98 5.74
C ILE A 86 -9.21 -5.87 6.04
N ASP A 87 -9.80 -6.49 5.00
CA ASP A 87 -11.00 -7.34 5.12
C ASP A 87 -10.75 -8.79 5.60
N THR A 88 -9.49 -9.20 5.75
CA THR A 88 -9.17 -10.57 6.22
C THR A 88 -8.89 -10.57 7.72
N HIS A 89 -9.69 -11.31 8.50
CA HIS A 89 -9.56 -11.44 9.96
C HIS A 89 -8.17 -11.90 10.46
N ASP A 90 -7.36 -12.53 9.60
CA ASP A 90 -6.01 -13.02 9.92
C ASP A 90 -4.89 -12.11 9.43
N GLY A 91 -5.21 -11.00 8.75
CA GLY A 91 -4.23 -10.03 8.24
C GLY A 91 -3.23 -10.63 7.25
N LYS A 92 -3.57 -11.74 6.60
CA LYS A 92 -2.71 -12.40 5.60
C LYS A 92 -3.14 -12.04 4.19
N PHE A 93 -2.15 -11.87 3.32
CA PHE A 93 -2.43 -11.70 1.90
C PHE A 93 -3.03 -12.97 1.30
N SER A 94 -4.23 -12.88 0.73
CA SER A 94 -4.83 -13.93 -0.08
C SER A 94 -5.38 -13.31 -1.36
N SER A 95 -5.23 -14.01 -2.49
CA SER A 95 -5.73 -13.57 -3.79
C SER A 95 -7.25 -13.75 -3.96
N LYS A 96 -7.89 -14.55 -3.10
CA LYS A 96 -9.31 -14.90 -3.21
C LYS A 96 -10.26 -13.70 -2.98
N PRO A 97 -10.10 -12.87 -1.94
CA PRO A 97 -10.92 -11.67 -1.73
C PRO A 97 -10.72 -10.63 -2.84
N VAL A 98 -9.49 -10.47 -3.33
CA VAL A 98 -9.13 -9.59 -4.47
C VAL A 98 -9.95 -9.98 -5.68
N TRP A 99 -9.97 -11.28 -5.99
CA TRP A 99 -10.68 -11.82 -7.13
C TRP A 99 -12.20 -11.64 -7.01
N HIS A 100 -12.74 -11.65 -5.79
CA HIS A 100 -14.15 -11.39 -5.52
C HIS A 100 -14.50 -9.90 -5.69
N ILE A 101 -13.70 -9.00 -5.11
CA ILE A 101 -13.90 -7.54 -5.18
C ILE A 101 -13.77 -7.05 -6.63
N VAL A 102 -12.75 -7.51 -7.36
CA VAL A 102 -12.46 -7.10 -8.74
C VAL A 102 -13.57 -7.54 -9.70
N ARG A 103 -14.08 -8.78 -9.59
CA ARG A 103 -15.16 -9.26 -10.48
C ARG A 103 -16.52 -8.64 -10.19
N HIS A 104 -16.82 -8.31 -8.94
CA HIS A 104 -18.09 -7.70 -8.57
C HIS A 104 -18.10 -6.17 -8.73
N LYS A 105 -16.95 -5.48 -8.61
CA LYS A 105 -16.80 -4.05 -8.91
C LYS A 105 -16.45 -3.82 -10.39
N LYS A 106 -17.30 -4.30 -11.31
CA LYS A 106 -17.20 -4.13 -12.79
C LYS A 106 -16.95 -2.68 -13.26
N THR A 107 -17.12 -1.69 -12.39
CA THR A 107 -17.12 -0.27 -12.72
C THR A 107 -15.77 0.44 -12.62
N ILE A 108 -14.71 -0.18 -12.07
CA ILE A 108 -13.47 0.55 -11.69
C ILE A 108 -12.21 0.06 -12.44
N ILE A 109 -12.34 -1.01 -13.23
CA ILE A 109 -11.21 -1.56 -13.99
C ILE A 109 -11.17 -0.84 -15.34
N ASN A 110 -10.18 0.05 -15.53
CA ASN A 110 -9.83 0.53 -16.88
C ASN A 110 -9.73 -0.67 -17.83
N GLN A 111 -10.26 -0.58 -19.05
CA GLN A 111 -10.34 -1.69 -20.00
C GLN A 111 -8.99 -2.42 -20.23
N ASP A 112 -7.87 -1.75 -19.97
CA ASP A 112 -6.52 -2.33 -20.08
C ASP A 112 -6.10 -3.20 -18.89
N LEU A 113 -6.57 -2.93 -17.66
CA LEU A 113 -6.28 -3.79 -16.51
C LEU A 113 -7.04 -5.12 -16.60
N GLY A 114 -8.20 -5.15 -17.26
CA GLY A 114 -8.92 -6.40 -17.54
C GLY A 114 -8.13 -7.37 -18.41
N LYS A 115 -7.21 -6.86 -19.23
CA LYS A 115 -6.32 -7.66 -20.10
C LYS A 115 -5.16 -8.28 -19.33
N LEU A 116 -4.75 -7.71 -18.19
CA LEU A 116 -3.71 -8.27 -17.34
C LEU A 116 -4.18 -9.56 -16.66
N TRP A 117 -5.48 -9.74 -16.46
CA TRP A 117 -6.07 -10.93 -15.84
C TRP A 117 -6.49 -11.97 -16.89
N HIS A 118 -5.61 -12.24 -17.87
CA HIS A 118 -5.78 -13.35 -18.82
C HIS A 118 -5.27 -14.65 -18.20
N LYS A 119 -5.90 -15.79 -18.52
CA LYS A 119 -5.46 -17.12 -18.04
C LYS A 119 -4.01 -17.47 -18.42
N ASP A 120 -3.49 -16.80 -19.45
CA ASP A 120 -2.15 -17.02 -20.00
C ASP A 120 -1.13 -16.01 -19.45
N ILE A 121 -1.53 -15.11 -18.54
CA ILE A 121 -0.62 -14.18 -17.86
C ILE A 121 -0.37 -14.72 -16.44
N PRO A 122 0.87 -15.06 -16.09
CA PRO A 122 1.25 -15.52 -14.77
C PRO A 122 0.79 -14.58 -13.66
N PHE A 123 0.24 -15.14 -12.58
CA PHE A 123 -0.33 -14.36 -11.47
C PHE A 123 0.67 -13.35 -10.86
N ASN A 124 1.94 -13.74 -10.73
CA ASN A 124 3.03 -12.87 -10.27
C ASN A 124 3.24 -11.65 -11.17
N GLU A 125 3.11 -11.80 -12.49
CA GLU A 125 3.19 -10.68 -13.45
C GLU A 125 2.02 -9.73 -13.23
N VAL A 126 0.82 -10.27 -12.96
CA VAL A 126 -0.34 -9.42 -12.70
C VAL A 126 -0.19 -8.66 -11.39
N VAL A 127 0.24 -9.33 -10.33
CA VAL A 127 0.48 -8.74 -9.00
C VAL A 127 1.57 -7.66 -9.07
N THR A 128 2.62 -7.90 -9.84
CA THR A 128 3.69 -6.91 -10.10
C THR A 128 3.16 -5.72 -10.91
N SER A 129 2.33 -5.96 -11.93
CA SER A 129 1.75 -4.92 -12.77
C SER A 129 0.77 -3.99 -12.04
N ILE A 130 0.18 -4.46 -10.93
CA ILE A 130 -0.65 -3.63 -10.02
C ILE A 130 0.16 -3.02 -8.87
N GLY A 131 1.49 -3.13 -8.89
CA GLY A 131 2.40 -2.49 -7.94
C GLY A 131 2.64 -3.27 -6.65
N ILE A 132 2.27 -4.55 -6.58
CA ILE A 132 2.52 -5.42 -5.43
C ILE A 132 3.79 -6.23 -5.71
N ASN A 133 4.83 -6.05 -4.90
CA ASN A 133 6.05 -6.85 -5.00
C ASN A 133 5.87 -8.18 -4.28
N SER A 134 5.50 -9.25 -5.00
CA SER A 134 5.38 -10.59 -4.44
C SER A 134 6.74 -11.32 -4.46
N ASN A 135 7.68 -10.88 -3.64
CA ASN A 135 8.88 -11.67 -3.33
C ASN A 135 8.57 -12.83 -2.35
N GLY A 136 7.34 -12.89 -1.83
CA GLY A 136 6.84 -14.01 -1.03
C GLY A 136 6.41 -15.19 -1.89
N THR A 137 6.98 -16.36 -1.62
CA THR A 137 6.57 -17.65 -2.21
C THR A 137 5.07 -17.85 -2.03
N CYS A 138 4.34 -17.85 -3.14
CA CYS A 138 2.92 -18.19 -3.14
C CYS A 138 2.79 -19.71 -3.02
N TYR A 139 2.32 -20.20 -1.88
CA TYR A 139 1.91 -21.59 -1.76
C TYR A 139 0.53 -21.73 -2.42
N CYS A 140 0.54 -22.20 -3.67
CA CYS A 140 -0.67 -22.72 -4.28
C CYS A 140 -1.07 -24.02 -3.56
N CYS A 141 -2.21 -23.98 -2.86
CA CYS A 141 -3.04 -25.14 -2.58
C CYS A 141 -4.41 -24.90 -3.20
#